data_AF-A0A235IDT6-F1
#
_entry.id   AF-A0A235IDT6-F1
#
_cell.length_a   1.000
_cell.length_b   1.000
_cell.length_c   1.000
_cell.angle_alpha   90.00
_cell.angle_beta   90.00
_cell.angle_gamma   90.00
#
_symmetry.space_group_name_H-M   'P 1'
#
loop_
_entity.id
_entity.type
_entity.pdbx_description
1 polymer ?
#
loop_
_entity_poly.entity_id
_entity_poly.type
_entity_poly.pdbx_seq_one_letter_code
_entity_poly.pdbx_strand_id
1 'polypeptide(L)'
;MGSIYNQDFFNNLVLNPSESLSVEIKRWIDPQSKEGMAKIAKACIALRNNDGGIFLIGFNNDGSPDIQGAHQNPRESFHADVIQSIASKFCSQSFEVKIHYLKTDGQEYPALEIPSGFITPVAAKAGLKDEQSKDIIKAHSVYVRSLNTNNTVSSSEPRCNDWERIMNLCFENREADIGRFLRRHLGSVTPSLFRELASTIAQGIQPEESIEDILRCYLQESEERFNTVVKERSITLPEHGTSQVALIIIGEVPRHSANEQFFNILSFNNPKYTGWPVWLDSRGFVDKDQPYVYNGAWEALIVSLDSGWSRDIDFMRFDPKGKFYLRRALEDDMSVKNYAPPPYDSS
;
A
#
# COMPACT_ATOMS: atom_id res chain seq x y z
N MET A 1 -19.50 3.35 -11.55
CA MET A 1 -18.47 3.01 -10.55
C MET A 1 -18.46 4.15 -9.53
N GLY A 2 -18.70 3.88 -8.24
CA GLY A 2 -18.88 4.92 -7.20
C GLY A 2 -17.64 5.83 -7.02
N SER A 3 -17.82 7.00 -6.39
CA SER A 3 -16.71 7.85 -5.92
C SER A 3 -15.75 7.02 -5.06
N ILE A 4 -14.44 7.20 -5.22
CA ILE A 4 -13.44 6.55 -4.35
C ILE A 4 -13.46 7.19 -2.95
N TYR A 5 -13.84 8.47 -2.88
CA TYR A 5 -13.90 9.25 -1.65
C TYR A 5 -15.33 9.34 -1.10
N ASN A 6 -15.47 9.35 0.23
CA ASN A 6 -16.74 9.56 0.91
C ASN A 6 -17.08 11.06 1.06
N GLN A 7 -18.32 11.37 1.46
CA GLN A 7 -18.77 12.76 1.60
C GLN A 7 -18.00 13.53 2.68
N ASP A 8 -17.58 12.86 3.76
CA ASP A 8 -16.83 13.48 4.85
C ASP A 8 -15.45 13.96 4.41
N PHE A 9 -14.77 13.21 3.55
CA PHE A 9 -13.52 13.63 2.94
C PHE A 9 -13.69 14.94 2.15
N PHE A 10 -14.72 15.02 1.31
CA PHE A 10 -15.00 16.24 0.54
C PHE A 10 -15.38 17.44 1.40
N ASN A 11 -16.16 17.20 2.46
CA ASN A 11 -16.49 18.23 3.44
C ASN A 11 -15.23 18.73 4.17
N ASN A 12 -14.33 17.83 4.56
CA ASN A 12 -13.06 18.22 5.17
C ASN A 12 -12.17 18.98 4.18
N LEU A 13 -12.09 18.51 2.94
CA LEU A 13 -11.26 19.11 1.90
C LEU A 13 -11.64 20.57 1.60
N VAL A 14 -12.93 20.90 1.57
CA VAL A 14 -13.36 22.29 1.32
C VAL A 14 -13.18 23.20 2.54
N LEU A 15 -13.21 22.65 3.77
CA LEU A 15 -13.05 23.41 5.01
C LEU A 15 -11.57 23.61 5.39
N ASN A 16 -10.73 22.60 5.15
CA ASN A 16 -9.30 22.60 5.48
C ASN A 16 -8.47 22.10 4.28
N PRO A 17 -8.48 22.81 3.15
CA PRO A 17 -7.75 22.39 1.96
C PRO A 17 -6.24 22.43 2.20
N SER A 18 -5.55 21.35 1.84
CA SER A 18 -4.10 21.24 1.96
C SER A 18 -3.50 20.56 0.73
N GLU A 19 -2.47 21.19 0.15
CA GLU A 19 -1.74 20.64 -1.00
C GLU A 19 -0.96 19.38 -0.57
N SER A 20 -1.12 18.30 -1.32
CA SER A 20 -0.39 17.04 -1.10
C SER A 20 -0.08 16.35 -2.42
N LEU A 21 0.62 15.22 -2.40
CA LEU A 21 0.86 14.45 -3.63
C LEU A 21 -0.47 14.05 -4.31
N SER A 22 -1.50 13.74 -3.51
CA SER A 22 -2.82 13.30 -4.00
C SER A 22 -3.86 14.44 -4.07
N VAL A 23 -3.51 15.67 -3.67
CA VAL A 23 -4.38 16.85 -3.75
C VAL A 23 -3.63 18.00 -4.39
N GLU A 24 -4.05 18.41 -5.58
CA GLU A 24 -3.58 19.62 -6.23
C GLU A 24 -4.57 20.76 -5.99
N ILE A 25 -4.08 21.94 -5.58
CA ILE A 25 -4.87 23.14 -5.35
C ILE A 25 -4.48 24.20 -6.37
N LYS A 26 -5.50 24.82 -6.98
CA LYS A 26 -5.32 26.04 -7.77
C LYS A 26 -6.37 27.08 -7.42
N ARG A 27 -5.97 28.33 -7.63
CA ARG A 27 -6.88 29.47 -7.78
C ARG A 27 -7.83 29.23 -8.95
N TRP A 28 -8.82 30.10 -9.08
CA TRP A 28 -9.71 30.07 -10.23
C TRP A 28 -8.92 30.17 -11.54
N ILE A 29 -9.32 29.34 -12.51
CA ILE A 29 -8.74 29.25 -13.83
C ILE A 29 -9.87 29.19 -14.86
N ASP A 30 -9.65 29.77 -16.04
CA ASP A 30 -10.60 29.62 -17.14
C ASP A 30 -10.28 28.34 -17.93
N PRO A 31 -11.14 27.29 -17.89
CA PRO A 31 -10.92 26.04 -18.61
C PRO A 31 -10.96 26.20 -20.14
N GLN A 32 -11.43 27.33 -20.67
CA GLN A 32 -11.42 27.63 -22.11
C GLN A 32 -10.13 28.32 -22.56
N SER A 33 -9.42 28.98 -21.64
CA SER A 33 -8.12 29.58 -21.92
C SER A 33 -7.03 28.53 -22.13
N LYS A 34 -6.05 28.81 -22.99
CA LYS A 34 -4.90 27.90 -23.21
C LYS A 34 -4.16 27.58 -21.90
N GLU A 35 -4.02 28.57 -21.02
CA GLU A 35 -3.34 28.39 -19.73
C GLU A 35 -4.15 27.51 -18.76
N GLY A 36 -5.46 27.72 -18.66
CA GLY A 36 -6.33 26.89 -17.82
C GLY A 36 -6.43 25.46 -18.35
N MET A 37 -6.59 25.27 -19.66
CA MET A 37 -6.49 23.97 -20.30
C MET A 37 -5.17 23.27 -19.97
N ALA A 38 -4.05 24.02 -20.01
CA ALA A 38 -2.74 23.46 -19.69
C ALA A 38 -2.63 23.00 -18.23
N LYS A 39 -3.12 23.80 -17.29
CA LYS A 39 -3.13 23.47 -15.86
C LYS A 39 -3.98 22.24 -15.58
N ILE A 40 -5.19 22.18 -16.12
CA ILE A 40 -6.10 21.03 -15.95
C ILE A 40 -5.48 19.77 -16.54
N ALA A 41 -4.99 19.82 -17.78
CA ALA A 41 -4.40 18.65 -18.42
C ALA A 41 -3.15 18.14 -17.66
N LYS A 42 -2.26 19.02 -17.21
CA LYS A 42 -1.10 18.64 -16.41
C LYS A 42 -1.50 18.02 -15.08
N ALA A 43 -2.47 18.60 -14.37
CA ALA A 43 -2.99 18.06 -13.12
C ALA A 43 -3.59 16.67 -13.33
N CYS A 44 -4.41 16.48 -14.38
CA CYS A 44 -4.96 15.18 -14.74
C CYS A 44 -3.86 14.13 -14.97
N ILE A 45 -2.83 14.46 -15.77
CA ILE A 45 -1.72 13.53 -16.05
C ILE A 45 -0.93 13.23 -14.77
N ALA A 46 -0.57 14.27 -14.02
CA ALA A 46 0.27 14.16 -12.83
C ALA A 46 -0.42 13.37 -11.71
N LEU A 47 -1.70 13.67 -11.42
CA LEU A 47 -2.48 12.93 -10.42
C LEU A 47 -2.74 11.50 -10.87
N ARG A 48 -3.01 11.27 -12.17
CA ARG A 48 -3.18 9.91 -12.68
C ARG A 48 -1.90 9.08 -12.50
N ASN A 49 -0.72 9.67 -12.76
CA ASN A 49 0.59 9.05 -12.49
C ASN A 49 0.97 8.98 -11.01
N ASN A 50 0.14 9.54 -10.13
CA ASN A 50 0.22 9.43 -8.68
C ASN A 50 -0.84 8.46 -8.11
N ASP A 51 -1.39 7.60 -8.98
CA ASP A 51 -2.50 6.70 -8.67
C ASP A 51 -3.81 7.39 -8.29
N GLY A 52 -4.09 8.51 -8.94
CA GLY A 52 -5.31 9.29 -8.74
C GLY A 52 -5.16 10.39 -7.70
N GLY A 53 -6.29 11.04 -7.41
CA GLY A 53 -6.34 12.13 -6.46
C GLY A 53 -7.38 13.18 -6.82
N ILE A 54 -7.31 14.33 -6.14
CA ILE A 54 -8.23 15.44 -6.33
C ILE A 54 -7.48 16.66 -6.88
N PHE A 55 -8.07 17.31 -7.88
CA PHE A 55 -7.70 18.66 -8.30
C PHE A 55 -8.77 19.65 -7.85
N LEU A 56 -8.48 20.42 -6.81
CA LEU A 56 -9.35 21.41 -6.19
C LEU A 56 -9.09 22.81 -6.75
N ILE A 57 -10.16 23.50 -7.15
CA ILE A 57 -10.09 24.79 -7.82
C ILE A 57 -10.81 25.86 -7.00
N GLY A 58 -10.24 27.07 -6.99
CA GLY A 58 -10.77 28.24 -6.29
C GLY A 58 -10.16 28.51 -4.92
N PHE A 59 -8.97 27.96 -4.65
CA PHE A 59 -8.26 28.16 -3.38
C PHE A 59 -6.83 28.66 -3.63
N ASN A 60 -6.33 29.45 -2.68
CA ASN A 60 -4.94 29.90 -2.62
C ASN A 60 -4.02 28.77 -2.13
N ASN A 61 -2.71 28.93 -2.33
CA ASN A 61 -1.72 27.96 -1.87
C ASN A 61 -1.67 27.80 -0.33
N ASP A 62 -2.19 28.78 0.41
CA ASP A 62 -2.31 28.72 1.88
C ASP A 62 -3.61 28.06 2.36
N GLY A 63 -4.44 27.57 1.42
CA GLY A 63 -5.73 26.96 1.71
C GLY A 63 -6.89 27.95 1.91
N SER A 64 -6.65 29.25 1.83
CA SER A 64 -7.75 30.23 1.89
C SER A 64 -8.56 30.24 0.58
N PRO A 65 -9.89 30.41 0.63
CA PRO A 65 -10.70 30.56 -0.58
C PRO A 65 -10.30 31.79 -1.40
N ASP A 66 -10.20 31.63 -2.72
CA ASP A 66 -9.98 32.74 -3.67
C ASP A 66 -11.32 33.38 -4.04
N ILE A 67 -11.76 34.34 -3.23
CA ILE A 67 -13.07 35.01 -3.40
C ILE A 67 -13.07 35.91 -4.65
N GLN A 68 -11.94 36.54 -4.99
CA GLN A 68 -11.88 37.53 -6.06
C GLN A 68 -11.94 36.89 -7.45
N GLY A 69 -11.39 35.68 -7.61
CA GLY A 69 -11.42 34.94 -8.86
C GLY A 69 -12.71 34.15 -9.12
N ALA A 70 -13.67 34.15 -8.19
CA ALA A 70 -14.80 33.23 -8.21
C ALA A 70 -15.67 33.36 -9.46
N HIS A 71 -15.92 32.22 -10.12
CA HIS A 71 -16.87 32.16 -11.23
C HIS A 71 -18.30 32.28 -10.70
N GLN A 72 -19.14 33.07 -11.38
CA GLN A 72 -20.56 33.20 -11.03
C GLN A 72 -21.33 31.88 -11.16
N ASN A 73 -20.94 31.04 -12.14
CA ASN A 73 -21.52 29.72 -12.35
C ASN A 73 -20.42 28.66 -12.57
N PRO A 74 -19.82 28.14 -11.48
CA PRO A 74 -18.77 27.12 -11.58
C PRO A 74 -19.24 25.85 -12.29
N ARG A 75 -20.52 25.47 -12.17
CA ARG A 75 -21.08 24.27 -12.82
C ARG A 75 -21.09 24.33 -14.33
N GLU A 76 -21.29 25.52 -14.88
CA GLU A 76 -21.27 25.74 -16.32
C GLU A 76 -19.82 25.79 -16.83
N SER A 77 -18.95 26.51 -16.12
CA SER A 77 -17.54 26.64 -16.51
C SER A 77 -16.77 25.33 -16.42
N PHE A 78 -17.00 24.55 -15.36
CA PHE A 78 -16.33 23.28 -15.08
C PHE A 78 -17.27 22.08 -15.32
N HIS A 79 -18.16 22.18 -16.30
CA HIS A 79 -19.04 21.06 -16.65
C HIS A 79 -18.22 19.80 -17.03
N ALA A 80 -18.79 18.62 -16.76
CA ALA A 80 -18.15 17.32 -17.01
C ALA A 80 -17.61 17.20 -18.44
N ASP A 81 -18.39 17.62 -19.44
CA ASP A 81 -17.98 17.57 -20.85
C ASP A 81 -16.78 18.46 -21.16
N VAL A 82 -16.69 19.65 -20.55
CA VAL A 82 -15.57 20.58 -20.76
C VAL A 82 -14.30 19.93 -20.25
N ILE A 83 -14.30 19.44 -19.02
CA ILE A 83 -13.13 18.81 -18.39
C ILE A 83 -12.77 17.51 -19.10
N GLN A 84 -13.76 16.68 -19.44
CA GLN A 84 -13.54 15.43 -20.16
C GLN A 84 -12.97 15.68 -21.56
N SER A 85 -13.37 16.76 -22.24
CA SER A 85 -12.79 17.14 -23.54
C SER A 85 -11.30 17.50 -23.42
N ILE A 86 -10.91 18.21 -22.36
CA ILE A 86 -9.51 18.56 -22.07
C ILE A 86 -8.70 17.29 -21.78
N ALA A 87 -9.18 16.44 -20.86
CA ALA A 87 -8.53 15.18 -20.52
C ALA A 87 -8.37 14.29 -21.77
N SER A 88 -9.43 14.14 -22.57
CA SER A 88 -9.42 13.34 -23.80
C SER A 88 -8.49 13.90 -24.88
N LYS A 89 -8.31 15.22 -24.93
CA LYS A 89 -7.40 15.88 -25.89
C LYS A 89 -5.93 15.64 -25.53
N PHE A 90 -5.57 15.73 -24.25
CA PHE A 90 -4.17 15.74 -23.83
C PHE A 90 -3.66 14.44 -23.22
N CYS A 91 -4.49 13.62 -22.57
CA CYS A 91 -4.03 12.39 -21.92
C CYS A 91 -3.87 11.24 -22.93
N SER A 92 -2.77 10.49 -22.82
CA SER A 92 -2.51 9.30 -23.65
C SER A 92 -3.49 8.15 -23.37
N GLN A 93 -3.98 8.03 -22.13
CA GLN A 93 -4.99 7.07 -21.73
C GLN A 93 -6.33 7.76 -21.48
N SER A 94 -7.42 7.15 -21.92
CA SER A 94 -8.79 7.60 -21.61
C SER A 94 -9.20 7.15 -20.21
N PHE A 95 -9.72 8.08 -19.42
CA PHE A 95 -10.35 7.83 -18.12
C PHE A 95 -11.43 8.88 -17.87
N GLU A 96 -12.40 8.54 -17.01
CA GLU A 96 -13.49 9.44 -16.60
C GLU A 96 -13.01 10.35 -15.46
N VAL A 97 -13.09 11.67 -15.64
CA VAL A 97 -12.88 12.64 -14.57
C VAL A 97 -14.22 12.98 -13.94
N LYS A 98 -14.40 12.67 -12.66
CA LYS A 98 -15.63 13.02 -11.94
C LYS A 98 -15.49 14.42 -11.34
N ILE A 99 -16.60 15.15 -11.30
CA ILE A 99 -16.60 16.52 -10.80
C ILE A 99 -17.55 16.62 -9.62
N HIS A 100 -17.01 17.05 -8.50
CA HIS A 100 -17.75 17.34 -7.28
C HIS A 100 -17.82 18.85 -7.10
N TYR A 101 -18.99 19.37 -6.76
CA TYR A 101 -19.19 20.79 -6.49
C TYR A 101 -19.36 20.99 -4.99
N LEU A 102 -18.25 21.33 -4.34
CA LEU A 102 -18.19 21.46 -2.89
C LEU A 102 -18.70 22.84 -2.49
N LYS A 103 -19.57 22.91 -1.47
CA LYS A 103 -20.17 24.16 -1.01
C LYS A 103 -19.52 24.62 0.30
N THR A 104 -19.03 25.85 0.32
CA THR A 104 -18.67 26.55 1.56
C THR A 104 -19.01 28.03 1.40
N ASP A 105 -19.52 28.66 2.47
CA ASP A 105 -19.89 30.08 2.51
C ASP A 105 -20.76 30.56 1.32
N GLY A 106 -21.67 29.70 0.85
CA GLY A 106 -22.58 30.01 -0.26
C GLY A 106 -21.97 29.94 -1.66
N GLN A 107 -20.67 29.65 -1.78
CA GLN A 107 -19.95 29.48 -3.05
C GLN A 107 -19.71 27.99 -3.34
N GLU A 108 -19.81 27.60 -4.62
CA GLU A 108 -19.43 26.27 -5.09
C GLU A 108 -17.99 26.27 -5.60
N TYR A 109 -17.24 25.22 -5.27
CA TYR A 109 -15.85 25.00 -5.68
C TYR A 109 -15.74 23.65 -6.40
N PRO A 110 -15.22 23.61 -7.65
CA PRO A 110 -15.05 22.35 -8.36
C PRO A 110 -13.86 21.57 -7.81
N ALA A 111 -14.12 20.30 -7.50
CA ALA A 111 -13.13 19.29 -7.17
C ALA A 111 -13.20 18.17 -8.21
N LEU A 112 -12.15 18.05 -9.01
CA LEU A 112 -12.02 17.02 -10.05
C LEU A 112 -11.40 15.79 -9.40
N GLU A 113 -12.12 14.68 -9.37
CA GLU A 113 -11.63 13.38 -8.94
C GLU A 113 -11.02 12.65 -10.14
N ILE A 114 -9.70 12.44 -10.06
CA ILE A 114 -8.93 11.68 -11.04
C ILE A 114 -8.85 10.25 -10.51
N PRO A 115 -9.31 9.25 -11.28
CA PRO A 115 -9.35 7.87 -10.80
C PRO A 115 -7.95 7.28 -10.61
N SER A 116 -7.85 6.22 -9.80
CA SER A 116 -6.68 5.35 -9.65
C SER A 116 -6.67 4.21 -10.67
N GLY A 117 -5.63 3.37 -10.67
CA GLY A 117 -5.60 2.15 -11.50
C GLY A 117 -5.02 2.37 -12.90
N PHE A 118 -3.94 3.14 -13.02
CA PHE A 118 -3.20 3.27 -14.27
C PHE A 118 -2.14 2.16 -14.35
N ILE A 119 -2.04 1.48 -15.49
CA ILE A 119 -1.11 0.32 -15.69
C ILE A 119 0.04 0.63 -16.66
N THR A 120 0.07 1.86 -17.15
CA THR A 120 1.09 2.45 -18.03
C THR A 120 1.17 3.94 -17.73
N PRO A 121 2.36 4.55 -17.65
CA PRO A 121 2.48 5.98 -17.40
C PRO A 121 1.65 6.80 -18.40
N VAL A 122 0.87 7.74 -17.88
CA VAL A 122 0.10 8.66 -18.70
C VAL A 122 1.00 9.80 -19.14
N ALA A 123 1.03 10.05 -20.44
CA ALA A 123 1.79 11.13 -21.05
C ALA A 123 0.85 12.13 -21.73
N ALA A 124 1.34 13.33 -21.96
CA ALA A 124 0.69 14.28 -22.85
C ALA A 124 0.81 13.78 -24.30
N LYS A 125 -0.29 13.41 -24.95
CA LYS A 125 -0.25 12.96 -26.36
C LYS A 125 -0.24 14.10 -27.37
N ALA A 126 -0.58 15.31 -26.93
CA ALA A 126 -0.59 16.53 -27.75
C ALA A 126 0.13 17.66 -27.01
N GLY A 127 0.81 18.52 -27.76
CA GLY A 127 1.42 19.74 -27.23
C GLY A 127 0.43 20.90 -27.18
N LEU A 128 0.76 21.92 -26.39
CA LEU A 128 0.05 23.18 -26.35
C LEU A 128 1.05 24.32 -26.18
N LYS A 129 0.96 25.33 -27.03
CA LYS A 129 1.77 26.55 -26.97
C LYS A 129 0.93 27.70 -26.43
N ASP A 130 1.55 28.60 -25.68
CA ASP A 130 0.95 29.87 -25.30
C ASP A 130 0.89 30.86 -26.49
N GLU A 131 0.42 32.09 -26.23
CA GLU A 131 0.38 33.17 -27.23
C GLU A 131 1.77 33.58 -27.74
N GLN A 132 2.83 33.30 -26.97
CA GLN A 132 4.23 33.60 -27.32
C GLN A 132 4.91 32.40 -28.00
N SER A 133 4.15 31.38 -28.43
CA SER A 133 4.64 30.15 -29.05
C SER A 133 5.57 29.29 -28.18
N LYS A 134 5.59 29.53 -26.86
CA LYS A 134 6.31 28.74 -25.88
C LYS A 134 5.46 27.53 -25.47
N ASP A 135 6.11 26.36 -25.37
CA ASP A 135 5.41 25.14 -24.97
C ASP A 135 4.98 25.22 -23.51
N ILE A 136 3.66 25.27 -23.29
CA ILE A 136 3.04 25.14 -21.97
C ILE A 136 2.62 23.69 -21.70
N ILE A 137 2.41 22.88 -22.74
CA ILE A 137 2.43 21.40 -22.67
C ILE A 137 3.33 20.91 -23.79
N LYS A 138 4.28 20.03 -23.44
CA LYS A 138 5.11 19.35 -24.43
C LYS A 138 4.45 18.04 -24.84
N ALA A 139 4.38 17.76 -26.14
CA ALA A 139 3.93 16.47 -26.63
C ALA A 139 4.86 15.35 -26.16
N HIS A 140 4.30 14.17 -25.95
CA HIS A 140 4.96 12.95 -25.47
C HIS A 140 5.68 13.08 -24.12
N SER A 141 5.32 14.09 -23.32
CA SER A 141 5.93 14.32 -22.01
C SER A 141 5.08 13.76 -20.88
N VAL A 142 5.72 13.14 -19.91
CA VAL A 142 5.09 12.68 -18.67
C VAL A 142 5.11 13.82 -17.65
N TYR A 143 4.05 13.92 -16.84
CA TYR A 143 3.99 14.82 -15.70
C TYR A 143 3.73 14.01 -14.43
N VAL A 144 4.33 14.43 -13.32
CA VAL A 144 4.23 13.76 -12.02
C VAL A 144 3.97 14.75 -10.90
N ARG A 145 3.35 14.27 -9.83
CA ARG A 145 3.32 14.95 -8.54
C ARG A 145 4.65 14.70 -7.83
N SER A 146 5.36 15.76 -7.48
CA SER A 146 6.70 15.66 -6.89
C SER A 146 6.97 16.79 -5.90
N LEU A 147 7.82 16.52 -4.91
CA LEU A 147 8.34 17.48 -3.91
C LEU A 147 9.67 18.12 -4.36
N ASN A 148 10.14 17.78 -5.55
CA ASN A 148 11.49 18.11 -6.03
C ASN A 148 11.73 19.60 -6.33
N THR A 149 10.69 20.44 -6.23
CA THR A 149 10.76 21.90 -6.40
C THR A 149 10.65 22.54 -5.02
N ASN A 150 11.76 22.89 -4.38
CA ASN A 150 11.79 23.62 -3.10
C ASN A 150 10.95 22.97 -1.96
N ASN A 151 10.83 21.64 -1.93
CA ASN A 151 9.98 20.89 -0.99
C ASN A 151 8.48 21.28 -1.04
N THR A 152 8.03 21.96 -2.10
CA THR A 152 6.62 22.21 -2.36
C THR A 152 6.10 21.24 -3.42
N VAL A 153 4.91 20.69 -3.16
CA VAL A 153 4.29 19.76 -4.10
C VAL A 153 3.93 20.50 -5.38
N SER A 154 4.31 19.94 -6.52
CA SER A 154 3.95 20.51 -7.82
C SER A 154 3.84 19.44 -8.91
N SER A 155 3.10 19.78 -9.96
CA SER A 155 3.00 19.00 -11.19
C SER A 155 4.11 19.41 -12.17
N SER A 156 5.05 18.51 -12.43
CA SER A 156 6.27 18.79 -13.23
C SER A 156 6.71 17.58 -14.05
N GLU A 157 7.65 17.77 -14.98
CA GLU A 157 8.29 16.66 -15.70
C GLU A 157 9.11 15.80 -14.72
N PRO A 158 9.08 14.46 -14.84
CA PRO A 158 9.74 13.57 -13.89
C PRO A 158 11.26 13.70 -13.93
N ARG A 159 11.89 13.63 -12.75
CA ARG A 159 13.33 13.37 -12.61
C ARG A 159 13.59 11.86 -12.59
N CYS A 160 14.86 11.45 -12.62
CA CYS A 160 15.26 10.04 -12.61
C CYS A 160 14.57 9.24 -11.49
N ASN A 161 14.52 9.78 -10.27
CA ASN A 161 13.92 9.10 -9.11
C ASN A 161 12.39 9.00 -9.17
N ASP A 162 11.72 9.88 -9.92
CA ASP A 162 10.26 9.83 -10.06
C ASP A 162 9.84 8.61 -10.91
N TRP A 163 10.69 8.16 -11.84
CA TRP A 163 10.37 7.04 -12.73
C TRP A 163 10.23 5.71 -12.01
N GLU A 164 11.08 5.43 -11.02
CA GLU A 164 10.99 4.21 -10.21
C GLU A 164 9.60 4.12 -9.53
N ARG A 165 9.17 5.22 -8.90
CA ARG A 165 7.86 5.32 -8.26
C ARG A 165 6.70 5.09 -9.23
N ILE A 166 6.71 5.74 -10.40
CA ILE A 166 5.64 5.58 -11.39
C ILE A 166 5.57 4.14 -11.89
N MET A 167 6.74 3.52 -12.15
CA MET A 167 6.80 2.15 -12.66
C MET A 167 6.27 1.15 -11.63
N ASN A 168 6.63 1.31 -10.36
CA ASN A 168 6.10 0.47 -9.28
C ASN A 168 4.57 0.56 -9.18
N LEU A 169 4.00 1.78 -9.21
CA LEU A 169 2.55 1.97 -9.23
C LEU A 169 1.88 1.32 -10.46
N CYS A 170 2.54 1.32 -11.63
CA CYS A 170 2.02 0.62 -12.81
C CYS A 170 1.99 -0.90 -12.62
N PHE A 171 3.01 -1.47 -11.97
CA PHE A 171 3.08 -2.90 -11.68
C PHE A 171 1.99 -3.31 -10.67
N GLU A 172 1.89 -2.60 -9.54
CA GLU A 172 0.87 -2.85 -8.51
C GLU A 172 -0.55 -2.78 -9.10
N ASN A 173 -0.83 -1.76 -9.92
CA ASN A 173 -2.13 -1.62 -10.57
C ASN A 173 -2.40 -2.72 -11.61
N ARG A 174 -1.37 -3.19 -12.30
CA ARG A 174 -1.49 -4.28 -13.28
C ARG A 174 -1.79 -5.61 -12.59
N GLU A 175 -1.13 -5.89 -11.46
CA GLU A 175 -1.41 -7.05 -10.63
C GLU A 175 -2.85 -7.03 -10.11
N ALA A 176 -3.29 -5.88 -9.58
CA ALA A 176 -4.67 -5.69 -9.12
C ALA A 176 -5.71 -5.88 -10.25
N ASP A 177 -5.40 -5.45 -11.47
CA ASP A 177 -6.28 -5.62 -12.63
C ASP A 177 -6.38 -7.09 -13.06
N ILE A 178 -5.25 -7.81 -13.11
CA ILE A 178 -5.23 -9.27 -13.36
C ILE A 178 -6.03 -10.01 -12.29
N GLY A 179 -5.85 -9.67 -11.01
CA GLY A 179 -6.61 -10.25 -9.92
C GLY A 179 -8.12 -10.03 -10.06
N ARG A 180 -8.55 -8.82 -10.45
CA ARG A 180 -9.96 -8.52 -10.73
C ARG A 180 -10.48 -9.26 -11.97
N PHE A 181 -9.68 -9.37 -13.03
CA PHE A 181 -10.02 -10.10 -14.24
C PHE A 181 -10.26 -11.58 -13.93
N LEU A 182 -9.31 -12.23 -13.25
CA LEU A 182 -9.43 -13.62 -12.81
C LEU A 182 -10.70 -13.79 -11.97
N ARG A 183 -10.89 -13.00 -10.92
CA ARG A 183 -12.09 -13.08 -10.07
C ARG A 183 -13.41 -12.91 -10.83
N ARG A 184 -13.46 -12.00 -11.81
CA ARG A 184 -14.67 -11.71 -12.59
C ARG A 184 -15.02 -12.83 -13.56
N HIS A 185 -14.04 -13.35 -14.29
CA HIS A 185 -14.27 -14.39 -15.29
C HIS A 185 -14.39 -15.78 -14.68
N LEU A 186 -13.89 -15.94 -13.46
CA LEU A 186 -13.91 -17.20 -12.75
C LEU A 186 -15.01 -17.25 -11.67
N GLY A 187 -15.73 -16.15 -11.44
CA GLY A 187 -16.89 -16.10 -10.54
C GLY A 187 -18.14 -16.83 -11.07
N SER A 188 -18.20 -17.14 -12.37
CA SER A 188 -19.24 -18.01 -12.98
C SER A 188 -18.78 -19.46 -13.18
N VAL A 189 -17.52 -19.75 -12.86
CA VAL A 189 -16.89 -21.04 -13.04
C VAL A 189 -17.01 -21.78 -11.71
N THR A 190 -17.56 -23.00 -11.73
CA THR A 190 -17.63 -23.81 -10.50
C THR A 190 -16.22 -23.98 -9.92
N PRO A 191 -16.06 -24.06 -8.58
CA PRO A 191 -14.75 -24.25 -7.94
C PRO A 191 -13.94 -25.46 -8.45
N SER A 192 -14.61 -26.42 -9.09
CA SER A 192 -14.00 -27.56 -9.78
C SER A 192 -13.38 -27.17 -11.12
N LEU A 193 -14.09 -26.42 -11.96
CA LEU A 193 -13.66 -26.04 -13.30
C LEU A 193 -12.60 -24.93 -13.23
N PHE A 194 -12.57 -24.13 -12.15
CA PHE A 194 -11.45 -23.26 -11.80
C PHE A 194 -10.17 -24.05 -11.50
N ARG A 195 -10.28 -25.10 -10.68
CA ARG A 195 -9.15 -25.98 -10.35
C ARG A 195 -8.60 -26.68 -11.59
N GLU A 196 -9.48 -27.04 -12.52
CA GLU A 196 -9.12 -27.70 -13.78
C GLU A 196 -8.51 -26.73 -14.81
N LEU A 197 -9.02 -25.49 -14.91
CA LEU A 197 -8.40 -24.44 -15.74
C LEU A 197 -7.05 -24.00 -15.14
N ALA A 198 -6.98 -23.84 -13.82
CA ALA A 198 -5.75 -23.51 -13.10
C ALA A 198 -4.71 -24.62 -13.27
N SER A 199 -5.10 -25.90 -13.20
CA SER A 199 -4.18 -27.01 -13.44
C SER A 199 -3.73 -27.11 -14.90
N THR A 200 -4.57 -26.74 -15.87
CA THR A 200 -4.24 -26.75 -17.31
C THR A 200 -3.33 -25.58 -17.70
N ILE A 201 -3.57 -24.37 -17.16
CA ILE A 201 -2.69 -23.20 -17.38
C ILE A 201 -1.34 -23.39 -16.66
N ALA A 202 -1.35 -24.01 -15.47
CA ALA A 202 -0.14 -24.35 -14.72
C ALA A 202 0.78 -25.37 -15.42
N GLN A 203 0.33 -26.07 -16.47
CA GLN A 203 1.19 -26.94 -17.27
C GLN A 203 2.06 -26.19 -18.29
N GLY A 204 1.73 -24.93 -18.63
CA GLY A 204 2.48 -24.14 -19.63
C GLY A 204 3.30 -22.98 -19.07
N ILE A 205 2.95 -22.48 -17.88
CA ILE A 205 3.69 -21.44 -17.16
C ILE A 205 3.80 -21.95 -15.73
N GLN A 206 5.01 -22.24 -15.26
CA GLN A 206 5.24 -22.53 -13.85
C GLN A 206 4.76 -21.29 -13.07
N PRO A 207 3.71 -21.38 -12.23
CA PRO A 207 3.17 -20.21 -11.56
C PRO A 207 4.24 -19.67 -10.61
N GLU A 208 4.59 -18.39 -10.77
CA GLU A 208 5.35 -17.66 -9.77
C GLU A 208 4.43 -17.54 -8.54
N GLU A 209 4.81 -18.18 -7.43
CA GLU A 209 4.01 -18.19 -6.19
C GLU A 209 3.70 -16.75 -5.76
N SER A 210 2.42 -16.43 -5.51
CA SER A 210 2.09 -15.09 -5.02
C SER A 210 2.76 -14.84 -3.66
N ILE A 211 3.16 -13.61 -3.36
CA ILE A 211 3.79 -13.28 -2.06
C ILE A 211 2.90 -13.74 -0.89
N GLU A 212 1.58 -13.65 -1.04
CA GLU A 212 0.63 -14.14 -0.06
C GLU A 212 0.70 -15.68 0.08
N ASP A 213 0.80 -16.42 -1.02
CA ASP A 213 0.98 -17.88 -0.99
C ASP A 213 2.33 -18.25 -0.37
N ILE A 214 3.42 -17.56 -0.70
CA ILE A 214 4.74 -17.76 -0.10
C ILE A 214 4.67 -17.53 1.42
N LEU A 215 3.99 -16.46 1.86
CA LEU A 215 3.79 -16.18 3.28
C LEU A 215 2.92 -17.23 3.97
N ARG A 216 1.82 -17.66 3.36
CA ARG A 216 0.93 -18.71 3.89
C ARG A 216 1.66 -20.06 3.98
N CYS A 217 2.41 -20.43 2.95
CA CYS A 217 3.25 -21.62 2.96
C CYS A 217 4.32 -21.53 4.06
N TYR A 218 4.96 -20.38 4.24
CA TYR A 218 5.97 -20.22 5.29
C TYR A 218 5.38 -20.21 6.70
N LEU A 219 4.18 -19.66 6.89
CA LEU A 219 3.40 -19.79 8.14
C LEU A 219 3.12 -21.27 8.45
N GLN A 220 2.57 -22.00 7.47
CA GLN A 220 2.24 -23.41 7.63
C GLN A 220 3.48 -24.27 7.90
N GLU A 221 4.56 -24.09 7.12
CA GLU A 221 5.83 -24.79 7.32
C GLU A 221 6.38 -24.55 8.74
N SER A 222 6.30 -23.31 9.21
CA SER A 222 6.80 -22.95 10.54
C SER A 222 5.92 -23.47 11.67
N GLU A 223 4.61 -23.56 11.47
CA GLU A 223 3.68 -24.22 12.40
C GLU A 223 3.90 -25.74 12.45
N GLU A 224 4.10 -26.38 11.30
CA GLU A 224 4.49 -27.79 11.23
C GLU A 224 5.84 -28.02 11.94
N ARG A 225 6.81 -27.10 11.78
CA ARG A 225 8.09 -27.16 12.51
C ARG A 225 7.87 -27.01 14.01
N PHE A 226 7.06 -26.05 14.45
CA PHE A 226 6.71 -25.90 15.87
C PHE A 226 6.16 -27.20 16.46
N ASN A 227 5.14 -27.79 15.81
CA ASN A 227 4.55 -29.06 16.24
C ASN A 227 5.57 -30.20 16.29
N THR A 228 6.51 -30.20 15.35
CA THR A 228 7.63 -31.16 15.32
C THR A 228 8.56 -30.95 16.53
N VAL A 229 9.00 -29.72 16.81
CA VAL A 229 9.90 -29.40 17.92
C VAL A 229 9.25 -29.73 19.27
N VAL A 230 7.95 -29.45 19.44
CA VAL A 230 7.19 -29.80 20.66
C VAL A 230 7.21 -31.32 20.90
N LYS A 231 7.01 -32.11 19.84
CA LYS A 231 7.08 -33.58 19.90
C LYS A 231 8.51 -34.07 20.17
N GLU A 232 9.51 -33.52 19.48
CA GLU A 232 10.92 -33.85 19.67
C GLU A 232 11.37 -33.61 21.12
N ARG A 233 10.88 -32.53 21.74
CA ARG A 233 11.16 -32.21 23.15
C ARG A 233 10.22 -32.90 24.14
N SER A 234 9.24 -33.67 23.66
CA SER A 234 8.24 -34.36 24.49
C SER A 234 7.54 -33.42 25.49
N ILE A 235 7.19 -32.21 25.05
CA ILE A 235 6.55 -31.19 25.89
C ILE A 235 5.03 -31.29 25.77
N THR A 236 4.33 -31.34 26.90
CA THR A 236 2.87 -31.18 26.95
C THR A 236 2.54 -29.71 27.18
N LEU A 237 1.91 -29.07 26.20
CA LEU A 237 1.46 -27.69 26.31
C LEU A 237 0.01 -27.63 26.81
N PRO A 238 -0.35 -26.64 27.66
CA PRO A 238 -1.75 -26.40 28.03
C PRO A 238 -2.57 -25.97 26.81
N GLU A 239 -3.89 -26.00 26.92
CA GLU A 239 -4.77 -25.39 25.92
C GLU A 239 -4.65 -23.86 25.98
N HIS A 240 -4.44 -23.22 24.82
CA HIS A 240 -4.24 -21.76 24.72
C HIS A 240 -4.50 -21.29 23.29
N GLY A 241 -4.98 -20.06 23.13
CA GLY A 241 -4.98 -19.35 21.87
C GLY A 241 -3.58 -18.91 21.47
N THR A 242 -3.37 -18.68 20.17
CA THR A 242 -2.06 -18.25 19.65
C THR A 242 -2.18 -17.11 18.66
N SER A 243 -1.15 -16.27 18.66
CA SER A 243 -0.89 -15.28 17.61
C SER A 243 0.33 -15.73 16.81
N GLN A 244 0.24 -15.63 15.48
CA GLN A 244 1.31 -15.99 14.56
C GLN A 244 1.62 -14.83 13.62
N VAL A 245 2.90 -14.61 13.36
CA VAL A 245 3.40 -13.60 12.44
C VAL A 245 4.50 -14.22 11.58
N ALA A 246 4.34 -14.15 10.26
CA ALA A 246 5.41 -14.37 9.30
C ALA A 246 5.78 -13.04 8.64
N LEU A 247 7.08 -12.83 8.43
CA LEU A 247 7.62 -11.68 7.73
C LEU A 247 8.64 -12.15 6.70
N ILE A 248 8.53 -11.64 5.48
CA ILE A 248 9.48 -11.88 4.39
C ILE A 248 9.94 -10.54 3.86
N ILE A 249 11.25 -10.33 3.80
CA ILE A 249 11.85 -9.14 3.18
C ILE A 249 11.88 -9.34 1.67
N ILE A 250 11.24 -8.43 0.93
CA ILE A 250 11.18 -8.46 -0.53
C ILE A 250 12.21 -7.48 -1.09
N GLY A 251 13.02 -7.94 -2.04
CA GLY A 251 14.10 -7.18 -2.66
C GLY A 251 15.48 -7.80 -2.41
N GLU A 252 16.53 -7.00 -2.56
CA GLU A 252 17.90 -7.48 -2.32
C GLU A 252 18.17 -7.65 -0.82
N VAL A 253 18.15 -8.89 -0.35
CA VAL A 253 18.61 -9.25 1.01
C VAL A 253 20.12 -9.51 0.96
N PRO A 254 20.94 -8.79 1.74
CA PRO A 254 22.37 -9.06 1.81
C PRO A 254 22.64 -10.53 2.18
N ARG A 255 23.66 -11.13 1.58
CA ARG A 255 23.98 -12.54 1.84
C ARG A 255 24.49 -12.70 3.28
N HIS A 256 23.67 -13.33 4.11
CA HIS A 256 24.03 -13.76 5.46
C HIS A 256 24.06 -15.30 5.55
N SER A 257 24.71 -15.83 6.58
CA SER A 257 24.65 -17.24 6.96
C SER A 257 24.07 -17.35 8.37
N ALA A 258 23.46 -18.48 8.72
CA ALA A 258 22.95 -18.71 10.08
C ALA A 258 24.11 -18.98 11.03
N ASN A 259 24.81 -17.90 11.38
CA ASN A 259 25.93 -17.87 12.31
C ASN A 259 25.67 -16.80 13.36
N GLU A 260 26.58 -16.70 14.34
CA GLU A 260 26.46 -15.71 15.41
C GLU A 260 26.50 -14.27 14.91
N GLN A 261 27.20 -13.99 13.81
CA GLN A 261 27.25 -12.64 13.24
C GLN A 261 25.88 -12.18 12.76
N PHE A 262 25.12 -13.05 12.08
CA PHE A 262 23.74 -12.77 11.68
C PHE A 262 22.85 -12.55 12.91
N PHE A 263 22.94 -13.41 13.92
CA PHE A 263 22.13 -13.27 15.13
C PHE A 263 22.47 -11.97 15.89
N ASN A 264 23.76 -11.57 15.95
CA ASN A 264 24.19 -10.31 16.54
C ASN A 264 23.63 -9.08 15.80
N ILE A 265 23.48 -9.16 14.46
CA ILE A 265 22.81 -8.09 13.69
C ILE A 265 21.36 -7.95 14.14
N LEU A 266 20.64 -9.07 14.30
CA LEU A 266 19.24 -9.04 14.73
C LEU A 266 19.10 -8.50 16.15
N SER A 267 19.91 -8.99 17.10
CA SER A 267 19.80 -8.58 18.51
C SER A 267 20.24 -7.14 18.75
N PHE A 268 21.20 -6.63 17.99
CA PHE A 268 21.63 -5.23 18.08
C PHE A 268 20.58 -4.25 17.54
N ASN A 269 19.85 -4.63 16.48
CA ASN A 269 18.86 -3.77 15.83
C ASN A 269 17.44 -3.95 16.36
N ASN A 270 17.16 -4.95 17.20
CA ASN A 270 15.86 -5.10 17.84
C ASN A 270 15.70 -4.08 18.98
N PRO A 271 14.78 -3.08 18.87
CA PRO A 271 14.67 -2.04 19.88
C PRO A 271 14.25 -2.62 21.23
N LYS A 272 14.97 -2.25 22.30
CA LYS A 272 14.67 -2.69 23.66
C LYS A 272 13.51 -1.90 24.26
N TYR A 273 12.29 -2.16 23.79
CA TYR A 273 11.09 -1.67 24.45
C TYR A 273 10.86 -2.41 25.79
N THR A 274 10.04 -1.83 26.68
CA THR A 274 9.65 -2.48 27.93
C THR A 274 8.75 -3.68 27.64
N GLY A 275 9.01 -4.85 28.25
CA GLY A 275 8.18 -6.05 28.13
C GLY A 275 8.87 -7.22 27.41
N TRP A 276 8.06 -8.15 26.89
CA TRP A 276 8.50 -9.36 26.19
C TRP A 276 8.57 -9.12 24.66
N PRO A 277 9.77 -8.87 24.09
CA PRO A 277 9.89 -8.34 22.74
C PRO A 277 9.52 -9.37 21.68
N VAL A 278 9.11 -8.87 20.50
CA VAL A 278 9.01 -9.68 19.28
C VAL A 278 10.42 -10.08 18.86
N TRP A 279 10.64 -11.32 18.44
CA TRP A 279 11.94 -11.79 17.94
C TRP A 279 13.09 -11.58 18.94
N LEU A 280 12.92 -12.13 20.14
CA LEU A 280 13.84 -11.95 21.26
C LEU A 280 15.14 -12.74 21.12
N ASP A 281 16.22 -12.23 21.71
CA ASP A 281 17.50 -12.92 21.83
C ASP A 281 17.51 -13.84 23.06
N SER A 282 17.24 -15.13 22.86
CA SER A 282 17.17 -16.13 23.95
C SER A 282 18.51 -16.82 24.24
N ARG A 283 19.63 -16.35 23.69
CA ARG A 283 20.95 -16.98 23.92
C ARG A 283 21.37 -17.02 25.38
N GLY A 284 20.87 -16.09 26.19
CA GLY A 284 21.11 -16.05 27.63
C GLY A 284 20.19 -16.94 28.46
N PHE A 285 19.28 -17.70 27.85
CA PHE A 285 18.32 -18.54 28.57
C PHE A 285 18.92 -19.91 28.92
N VAL A 286 18.17 -20.74 29.63
CA VAL A 286 18.57 -22.14 29.90
C VAL A 286 18.71 -22.92 28.61
N ASP A 287 19.59 -23.93 28.58
CA ASP A 287 20.02 -24.64 27.35
C ASP A 287 18.87 -25.10 26.45
N LYS A 288 17.74 -25.54 27.03
CA LYS A 288 16.56 -25.96 26.27
C LYS A 288 15.88 -24.82 25.51
N ASP A 289 15.97 -23.58 25.99
CA ASP A 289 15.29 -22.41 25.43
C ASP A 289 16.24 -21.53 24.59
N GLN A 290 17.52 -21.90 24.51
CA GLN A 290 18.50 -21.23 23.65
C GLN A 290 18.21 -21.47 22.17
N PRO A 291 18.53 -20.50 21.29
CA PRO A 291 18.37 -20.68 19.86
C PRO A 291 19.44 -21.63 19.32
N TYR A 292 19.09 -22.39 18.29
CA TYR A 292 20.02 -23.27 17.58
C TYR A 292 19.78 -23.21 16.06
N VAL A 293 20.76 -23.65 15.28
CA VAL A 293 20.65 -23.65 13.81
C VAL A 293 20.02 -24.95 13.33
N TYR A 294 18.93 -24.83 12.59
CA TYR A 294 18.25 -25.93 11.92
C TYR A 294 17.99 -25.57 10.45
N ASN A 295 18.41 -26.43 9.52
CA ASN A 295 18.29 -26.22 8.07
C ASN A 295 18.74 -24.83 7.57
N GLY A 296 19.78 -24.28 8.19
CA GLY A 296 20.36 -22.98 7.81
C GLY A 296 19.56 -21.76 8.29
N ALA A 297 18.59 -21.94 9.19
CA ALA A 297 17.91 -20.88 9.92
C ALA A 297 18.14 -21.04 11.43
N TRP A 298 18.13 -19.94 12.18
CA TRP A 298 18.07 -20.03 13.63
C TRP A 298 16.64 -20.27 14.09
N GLU A 299 16.44 -21.11 15.10
CA GLU A 299 15.13 -21.28 15.74
C GLU A 299 15.24 -21.45 17.25
N ALA A 300 14.21 -21.03 17.98
CA ALA A 300 14.09 -21.22 19.42
C ALA A 300 12.63 -21.52 19.79
N LEU A 301 12.45 -22.53 20.64
CA LEU A 301 11.20 -22.78 21.35
C LEU A 301 11.44 -22.45 22.84
N ILE A 302 10.69 -21.49 23.36
CA ILE A 302 10.76 -21.04 24.74
C ILE A 302 9.47 -21.49 25.42
N VAL A 303 9.60 -22.27 26.50
CA VAL A 303 8.45 -22.75 27.27
C VAL A 303 8.70 -22.47 28.75
N SER A 304 8.04 -21.43 29.25
CA SER A 304 8.10 -21.00 30.64
C SER A 304 6.70 -21.07 31.26
N LEU A 305 6.35 -22.21 31.85
CA LEU A 305 5.02 -22.43 32.46
C LEU A 305 5.03 -22.30 33.99
N ASP A 306 6.22 -22.44 34.59
CA ASP A 306 6.44 -22.51 36.03
C ASP A 306 7.04 -21.22 36.62
N SER A 307 7.37 -20.23 35.78
CA SER A 307 7.87 -18.93 36.24
C SER A 307 6.74 -18.12 36.86
N GLY A 308 6.80 -17.85 38.17
CA GLY A 308 5.78 -17.09 38.89
C GLY A 308 5.58 -15.62 38.47
N TRP A 309 6.27 -15.15 37.42
CA TRP A 309 6.23 -13.76 36.94
C TRP A 309 5.51 -13.59 35.58
N SER A 310 5.63 -14.57 34.67
CA SER A 310 4.95 -14.61 33.36
C SER A 310 4.88 -16.06 32.87
N ARG A 311 3.94 -16.36 31.98
CA ARG A 311 3.84 -17.67 31.32
C ARG A 311 3.95 -17.48 29.82
N ASP A 312 5.01 -18.03 29.25
CA ASP A 312 5.41 -17.75 27.88
C ASP A 312 5.57 -19.06 27.09
N ILE A 313 4.92 -19.13 25.93
CA ILE A 313 5.15 -20.17 24.91
C ILE A 313 5.41 -19.43 23.61
N ASP A 314 6.69 -19.36 23.25
CA ASP A 314 7.15 -18.66 22.05
C ASP A 314 7.93 -19.61 21.15
N PHE A 315 7.63 -19.60 19.87
CA PHE A 315 8.46 -20.24 18.85
C PHE A 315 8.84 -19.24 17.78
N MET A 316 10.13 -19.11 17.53
CA MET A 316 10.67 -18.13 16.60
C MET A 316 11.68 -18.75 15.64
N ARG A 317 11.65 -18.27 14.39
CA ARG A 317 12.61 -18.65 13.34
C ARG A 317 13.19 -17.41 12.68
N PHE A 318 14.49 -17.43 12.41
CA PHE A 318 15.26 -16.39 11.75
C PHE A 318 16.07 -16.99 10.60
N ASP A 319 15.56 -16.85 9.38
CA ASP A 319 16.25 -17.28 8.16
C ASP A 319 17.11 -16.11 7.62
N PRO A 320 18.44 -16.30 7.47
CA PRO A 320 19.35 -15.34 6.83
C PRO A 320 18.94 -14.87 5.44
N LYS A 321 18.03 -15.60 4.76
CA LYS A 321 17.43 -15.22 3.48
C LYS A 321 16.31 -14.18 3.61
N GLY A 322 16.10 -13.62 4.80
CA GLY A 322 15.10 -12.57 5.04
C GLY A 322 13.70 -13.10 5.36
N LYS A 323 13.59 -14.34 5.87
CA LYS A 323 12.30 -14.91 6.34
C LYS A 323 12.31 -15.03 7.86
N PHE A 324 11.24 -14.56 8.49
CA PHE A 324 11.11 -14.53 9.95
C PHE A 324 9.74 -15.04 10.37
N TYR A 325 9.70 -15.81 11.45
CA TYR A 325 8.46 -16.34 12.00
C TYR A 325 8.44 -16.14 13.52
N LEU A 326 7.27 -15.83 14.06
CA LEU A 326 6.97 -15.83 15.48
C LEU A 326 5.59 -16.45 15.72
N ARG A 327 5.52 -17.40 16.63
CA ARG A 327 4.29 -17.89 17.27
C ARG A 327 4.37 -17.58 18.76
N ARG A 328 3.28 -17.05 19.32
CA ARG A 328 3.17 -16.71 20.73
C ARG A 328 1.81 -17.13 21.29
N ALA A 329 1.79 -17.71 22.49
CA ALA A 329 0.55 -17.93 23.23
C ALA A 329 -0.08 -16.59 23.68
N LEU A 330 -1.40 -16.50 23.62
CA LEU A 330 -2.11 -15.34 24.15
C LEU A 330 -2.01 -15.31 25.67
N GLU A 331 -1.50 -14.21 26.22
CA GLU A 331 -1.26 -14.08 27.67
C GLU A 331 -2.54 -14.29 28.50
N ASP A 332 -3.69 -13.83 27.99
CA ASP A 332 -4.99 -13.97 28.64
C ASP A 332 -5.35 -15.45 28.89
N ASP A 333 -5.04 -16.34 27.94
CA ASP A 333 -5.32 -17.78 28.02
C ASP A 333 -4.29 -18.52 28.90
N MET A 334 -3.11 -17.91 29.10
CA MET A 334 -2.04 -18.46 29.94
C MET A 334 -2.19 -18.08 31.42
N SER A 335 -3.03 -17.08 31.72
CA SER A 335 -3.23 -16.55 33.06
C SER A 335 -4.14 -17.45 33.91
N VAL A 336 -3.70 -17.83 35.11
CA VAL A 336 -4.48 -18.69 36.04
C VAL A 336 -5.58 -17.90 36.78
N LYS A 337 -6.10 -16.81 36.21
CA LYS A 337 -7.17 -16.04 36.85
C LYS A 337 -8.49 -16.74 36.53
N ASN A 338 -9.26 -17.09 37.57
CA ASN A 338 -10.59 -17.75 37.53
C ASN A 338 -11.70 -17.03 36.72
N TYR A 339 -11.34 -16.09 35.84
CA TYR A 339 -12.24 -15.27 35.03
C TYR A 339 -11.85 -15.23 33.54
N ALA A 340 -10.87 -16.03 33.10
CA ALA A 340 -10.53 -16.09 31.67
C ALA A 340 -11.68 -16.76 30.88
N PRO A 341 -12.19 -16.12 29.81
CA PRO A 341 -13.14 -16.76 28.91
C PRO A 341 -12.51 -17.99 28.24
N PRO A 342 -13.30 -19.01 27.87
CA PRO A 342 -12.78 -20.17 27.16
C PRO A 342 -12.15 -19.75 25.82
N PRO A 343 -11.07 -20.43 25.37
CA PRO A 343 -10.33 -20.08 24.16
C PRO A 343 -11.22 -20.15 22.91
N TYR A 344 -10.94 -19.26 21.95
CA TYR A 344 -11.66 -19.18 20.68
C TYR A 344 -11.30 -20.37 19.78
N ASP A 345 -12.25 -21.28 19.57
CA ASP A 345 -12.10 -22.40 18.66
C ASP A 345 -12.42 -21.95 17.23
N SER A 346 -11.49 -22.17 16.29
CA SER A 346 -11.70 -21.87 14.86
C SER A 346 -12.10 -23.17 14.16
N SER A 347 -13.40 -23.30 13.92
CA SER A 347 -13.98 -24.35 13.05
C SER A 347 -14.04 -23.93 11.60
#